data_AF-V4HBZ8-F1
#
_entry.id   AF-V4HBZ8-F1
#
_cell.length_a   1.000
_cell.length_b   1.000
_cell.length_c   1.000
_cell.angle_alpha   90.00
_cell.angle_beta   90.00
_cell.angle_gamma   90.00
#
_symmetry.space_group_name_H-M   'P 1'
#
loop_
_entity.id
_entity.type
_entity.pdbx_description
1 polymer ?
#
loop_
_entity_poly.entity_id
_entity_poly.type
_entity_poly.pdbx_seq_one_letter_code
_entity_poly.pdbx_strand_id
1 'polypeptide(L)'
;MHIKHIKLLLISLLVLISQPLKSSELGVSTLNQSFDSVSIYALLSNPAKYHNRHVQFVGFLNIEHEGNAVYASKLDFDQMITKNAIWIDVTSKRGEGLSDKYVLIKGTFKADEQGHFGLFSGAIEGVLRLELHKNRKQLEAELKASSK
;
A
#
# COMPACT_ATOMS: atom_id res chain seq x y z
N MET A 1 1.74 58.83 -27.48
CA MET A 1 0.83 57.72 -27.14
C MET A 1 1.62 56.48 -26.76
N HIS A 2 2.32 56.45 -25.60
CA HIS A 2 3.24 55.32 -25.31
C HIS A 2 3.62 55.09 -23.82
N ILE A 3 2.77 55.48 -22.86
CA ILE A 3 3.09 55.33 -21.42
C ILE A 3 2.03 54.49 -20.66
N LYS A 4 0.98 54.00 -21.32
CA LYS A 4 -0.08 53.21 -20.67
C LYS A 4 0.23 51.72 -20.48
N HIS A 5 1.15 51.15 -21.28
CA HIS A 5 1.44 49.71 -21.24
C HIS A 5 2.55 49.31 -20.23
N ILE A 6 3.42 50.25 -19.84
CA ILE A 6 4.53 49.98 -18.88
C ILE A 6 4.03 49.83 -17.44
N LYS A 7 2.99 50.55 -17.03
CA LYS A 7 2.39 50.38 -15.69
C LYS A 7 1.61 49.07 -15.54
N LEU A 8 1.09 48.52 -16.64
CA LEU A 8 0.32 47.27 -16.61
C LEU A 8 1.24 46.03 -16.47
N LEU A 9 2.47 46.09 -17.01
CA LEU A 9 3.46 45.03 -16.90
C LEU A 9 4.15 44.93 -15.52
N LEU A 10 4.21 46.03 -14.76
CA LEU A 10 4.78 46.03 -13.40
C LEU A 10 3.81 45.48 -12.34
N ILE A 11 2.49 45.60 -12.56
CA ILE A 11 1.48 45.06 -11.64
C ILE A 11 1.36 43.53 -11.80
N SER A 12 1.59 42.97 -12.99
CA SER A 12 1.58 41.51 -13.18
C SER A 12 2.79 40.79 -12.55
N LEU A 13 3.91 41.49 -12.33
CA LEU A 13 5.10 40.89 -11.73
C LEU A 13 5.04 40.83 -10.19
N LEU A 14 4.25 41.71 -9.55
CA LEU A 14 4.11 41.75 -8.09
C LEU A 14 3.15 40.68 -7.52
N VAL A 15 2.20 40.20 -8.34
CA VAL A 15 1.20 39.19 -7.93
C VAL A 15 1.82 37.77 -7.84
N LEU A 16 2.96 37.53 -8.49
CA LEU A 16 3.66 36.24 -8.42
C LEU A 16 4.39 35.99 -7.09
N ILE A 17 4.64 37.03 -6.29
CA ILE A 17 5.38 36.91 -5.00
C ILE A 17 4.40 36.71 -3.83
N SER A 18 3.10 36.90 -4.05
CA SER A 18 2.07 36.83 -2.99
C SER A 18 1.38 35.48 -2.89
N GLN A 19 1.79 34.47 -3.67
CA GLN A 19 1.31 33.12 -3.38
C GLN A 19 2.04 32.64 -2.14
N PRO A 20 1.34 32.37 -1.01
CA PRO A 20 2.00 31.71 0.11
C PRO A 20 2.58 30.41 -0.44
N LEU A 21 3.89 30.20 -0.23
CA LEU A 21 4.48 28.88 -0.39
C LEU A 21 3.55 27.93 0.35
N LYS A 22 2.88 27.04 -0.40
CA LYS A 22 2.08 25.98 0.19
C LYS A 22 3.10 25.06 0.85
N SER A 23 3.50 25.43 2.07
CA SER A 23 4.36 24.63 2.91
C SER A 23 3.64 23.32 3.05
N SER A 24 4.16 22.29 2.39
CA SER A 24 3.80 20.93 2.71
C SER A 24 4.03 20.79 4.22
N GLU A 25 2.92 20.64 4.95
CA GLU A 25 2.95 20.22 6.34
C GLU A 25 3.49 18.79 6.38
N LEU A 26 4.81 18.67 6.20
CA LEU A 26 5.58 17.49 6.50
C LEU A 26 5.75 17.45 8.02
N GLY A 27 4.73 16.96 8.71
CA GLY A 27 4.84 16.70 10.14
C GLY A 27 3.49 16.55 10.83
N VAL A 28 3.26 15.37 11.41
CA VAL A 28 2.27 15.08 12.46
C VAL A 28 0.87 14.60 12.02
N SER A 29 0.54 14.44 10.74
CA SER A 29 -0.72 13.75 10.33
C SER A 29 -0.57 12.23 10.14
N THR A 30 0.65 11.70 10.10
CA THR A 30 0.93 10.26 9.83
C THR A 30 0.75 9.32 11.03
N LEU A 31 0.47 9.83 12.24
CA LEU A 31 0.38 8.98 13.44
C LEU A 31 -1.02 8.46 13.77
N ASN A 32 -2.07 8.91 13.06
CA ASN A 32 -3.45 8.50 13.36
C ASN A 32 -4.25 8.05 12.11
N GLN A 33 -3.57 7.39 11.18
CA GLN A 33 -4.26 6.72 10.06
C GLN A 33 -4.88 5.42 10.57
N SER A 34 -6.21 5.40 10.69
CA SER A 34 -6.96 4.19 11.06
C SER A 34 -6.96 3.20 9.90
N PHE A 35 -6.64 1.93 10.17
CA PHE A 35 -6.69 0.86 9.18
C PHE A 35 -7.91 -0.03 9.43
N ASP A 36 -8.66 -0.32 8.37
CA ASP A 36 -9.70 -1.34 8.40
C ASP A 36 -9.01 -2.71 8.53
N SER A 37 -9.15 -3.36 9.69
CA SER A 37 -8.62 -4.72 9.90
C SER A 37 -9.58 -5.73 9.28
N VAL A 38 -9.18 -6.35 8.18
CA VAL A 38 -10.05 -7.19 7.34
C VAL A 38 -9.35 -8.47 6.90
N SER A 39 -10.13 -9.45 6.45
CA SER A 39 -9.56 -10.58 5.72
C SER A 39 -9.30 -10.20 4.26
N ILE A 40 -8.33 -10.86 3.63
CA ILE A 40 -8.13 -10.75 2.18
C ILE A 40 -9.40 -11.09 1.38
N TYR A 41 -10.16 -12.12 1.81
CA TYR A 41 -11.45 -12.45 1.18
C TYR A 41 -12.45 -11.30 1.23
N ALA A 42 -12.47 -10.47 2.28
CA ALA A 42 -13.35 -9.30 2.33
C ALA A 42 -13.00 -8.28 1.24
N LEU A 43 -11.70 -8.08 0.97
CA LEU A 43 -11.22 -7.22 -0.12
C LEU A 43 -11.64 -7.79 -1.49
N LEU A 44 -11.44 -9.09 -1.70
CA LEU A 44 -11.78 -9.78 -2.95
C LEU A 44 -13.29 -9.79 -3.23
N SER A 45 -14.12 -10.02 -2.21
CA SER A 45 -15.58 -10.12 -2.37
C SER A 45 -16.29 -8.77 -2.37
N ASN A 46 -15.69 -7.71 -1.80
CA ASN A 46 -16.31 -6.38 -1.70
C ASN A 46 -15.34 -5.27 -2.15
N PRO A 47 -14.76 -5.35 -3.36
CA PRO A 47 -13.66 -4.47 -3.75
C PRO A 47 -14.06 -2.98 -3.75
N ALA A 48 -15.27 -2.66 -4.19
CA ALA A 48 -15.80 -1.29 -4.19
C ALA A 48 -15.89 -0.67 -2.78
N LYS A 49 -16.16 -1.47 -1.75
CA LYS A 49 -16.23 -1.01 -0.36
C LYS A 49 -14.86 -0.57 0.17
N TYR A 50 -13.79 -1.22 -0.29
CA TYR A 50 -12.44 -1.02 0.22
C TYR A 50 -11.55 -0.21 -0.72
N HIS A 51 -12.01 0.14 -1.93
CA HIS A 51 -11.24 0.94 -2.87
C HIS A 51 -10.85 2.30 -2.24
N ASN A 52 -9.56 2.65 -2.35
CA ASN A 52 -8.89 3.79 -1.70
C ASN A 52 -8.94 3.81 -0.16
N ARG A 53 -9.29 2.69 0.50
CA ARG A 53 -9.25 2.57 1.96
C ARG A 53 -7.87 2.10 2.43
N HIS A 54 -7.47 2.55 3.62
CA HIS A 54 -6.33 1.99 4.33
C HIS A 54 -6.75 0.70 5.01
N VAL A 55 -6.10 -0.39 4.64
CA VAL A 55 -6.46 -1.74 5.08
C VAL A 55 -5.28 -2.41 5.78
N GLN A 56 -5.62 -3.25 6.76
CA GLN A 56 -4.68 -4.16 7.40
C GLN A 56 -5.22 -5.58 7.24
N PHE A 57 -4.39 -6.49 6.71
CA PHE A 57 -4.78 -7.89 6.53
C PHE A 57 -3.55 -8.80 6.56
N VAL A 58 -3.79 -10.11 6.63
CA VAL A 58 -2.76 -11.15 6.52
C VAL A 58 -2.98 -11.92 5.22
N GLY A 59 -1.88 -12.25 4.54
CA GLY A 59 -1.89 -13.10 3.34
C GLY A 59 -0.51 -13.73 3.07
N PHE A 60 -0.44 -14.60 2.07
CA PHE A 60 0.78 -15.30 1.68
C PHE A 60 1.53 -14.49 0.60
N LEU A 61 2.71 -13.97 0.92
CA LEU A 61 3.48 -13.11 0.04
C LEU A 61 4.35 -13.93 -0.93
N ASN A 62 4.31 -13.56 -2.21
CA ASN A 62 5.28 -13.94 -3.23
C ASN A 62 5.94 -12.68 -3.80
N ILE A 63 7.28 -12.69 -3.90
CA ILE A 63 8.07 -11.61 -4.52
C ILE A 63 8.81 -12.17 -5.73
N GLU A 64 8.50 -11.65 -6.90
CA GLU A 64 9.10 -12.05 -8.17
C GLU A 64 9.05 -10.90 -9.19
N HIS A 65 9.82 -11.01 -10.26
CA HIS A 65 9.83 -9.98 -11.30
C HIS A 65 8.43 -9.83 -11.92
N GLU A 66 7.86 -8.63 -11.88
CA GLU A 66 6.52 -8.28 -12.42
C GLU A 66 5.32 -9.04 -11.83
N GLY A 67 5.52 -9.90 -10.82
CA GLY A 67 4.51 -10.80 -10.25
C GLY A 67 4.31 -10.69 -8.73
N ASN A 68 4.83 -9.64 -8.11
CA ASN A 68 4.65 -9.40 -6.66
C ASN A 68 3.18 -9.47 -6.25
N ALA A 69 2.84 -10.43 -5.39
CA ALA A 69 1.45 -10.69 -5.05
C ALA A 69 1.28 -11.22 -3.63
N VAL A 70 0.10 -10.97 -3.09
CA VAL A 70 -0.36 -11.51 -1.82
C VAL A 70 -1.55 -12.41 -2.11
N TYR A 71 -1.35 -13.71 -1.91
CA TYR A 71 -2.37 -14.74 -2.08
C TYR A 71 -3.17 -14.92 -0.80
N ALA A 72 -4.43 -15.33 -0.94
CA ALA A 72 -5.30 -15.61 0.21
C ALA A 72 -4.79 -16.79 1.05
N SER A 73 -4.13 -17.75 0.41
CA SER A 73 -3.46 -18.86 1.08
C SER A 73 -2.23 -19.33 0.29
N LYS A 74 -1.36 -20.10 0.95
CA LYS A 74 -0.27 -20.83 0.28
C LYS A 74 -0.81 -21.78 -0.80
N LEU A 75 -1.98 -22.40 -0.56
CA LEU A 75 -2.59 -23.30 -1.56
C LEU A 75 -2.97 -22.53 -2.83
N ASP A 76 -3.53 -21.33 -2.68
CA ASP A 76 -3.84 -20.48 -3.84
C ASP A 76 -2.59 -20.09 -4.63
N PHE A 77 -1.47 -19.85 -3.95
CA PHE A 77 -0.17 -19.64 -4.60
C PHE A 77 0.32 -20.89 -5.31
N ASP A 78 0.36 -22.03 -4.62
CA ASP A 78 0.84 -23.30 -5.17
C ASP A 78 0.01 -23.76 -6.39
N GLN A 79 -1.27 -23.37 -6.45
CA GLN A 79 -2.17 -23.68 -7.57
C GLN A 79 -2.31 -22.52 -8.58
N MET A 80 -1.52 -21.45 -8.43
CA MET A 80 -1.54 -20.27 -9.30
C MET A 80 -2.93 -19.63 -9.47
N ILE A 81 -3.74 -19.64 -8.41
CA ILE A 81 -5.09 -19.04 -8.42
C ILE A 81 -4.96 -17.53 -8.20
N THR A 82 -4.53 -16.80 -9.23
CA THR A 82 -4.26 -15.36 -9.18
C THR A 82 -5.49 -14.51 -8.84
N LYS A 83 -6.71 -15.02 -9.08
CA LYS A 83 -7.95 -14.35 -8.68
C LYS A 83 -8.22 -14.39 -7.16
N ASN A 84 -7.52 -15.26 -6.44
CA ASN A 84 -7.44 -15.25 -4.98
C ASN A 84 -6.21 -14.46 -4.49
N ALA A 85 -5.65 -13.58 -5.31
CA ALA A 85 -4.50 -12.77 -4.97
C ALA A 85 -4.70 -11.29 -5.33
N ILE A 86 -3.93 -10.46 -4.65
CA ILE A 86 -3.88 -9.01 -4.80
C ILE A 86 -2.43 -8.66 -5.15
N TRP A 87 -2.23 -7.87 -6.20
CA TRP A 87 -0.91 -7.37 -6.55
C TRP A 87 -0.38 -6.47 -5.44
N ILE A 88 0.93 -6.42 -5.20
CA ILE A 88 1.49 -5.58 -4.15
C ILE A 88 2.66 -4.75 -4.68
N ASP A 89 2.55 -3.43 -4.54
CA ASP A 89 3.59 -2.47 -4.90
C ASP A 89 4.65 -2.40 -3.79
N VAL A 90 5.62 -3.31 -3.86
CA VAL A 90 6.80 -3.34 -3.00
C VAL A 90 8.05 -3.58 -3.82
N THR A 91 9.14 -2.95 -3.42
CA THR A 91 10.46 -3.24 -3.99
C THR A 91 10.93 -4.63 -3.54
N SER A 92 11.63 -5.36 -4.42
CA SER A 92 12.14 -6.70 -4.12
C SER A 92 12.95 -6.72 -2.83
N LYS A 93 13.84 -5.75 -2.62
CA LYS A 93 14.64 -5.60 -1.39
C LYS A 93 13.80 -5.56 -0.10
N ARG A 94 12.60 -4.96 -0.13
CA ARG A 94 11.72 -4.87 1.05
C ARG A 94 10.97 -6.18 1.29
N GLY A 95 10.70 -6.95 0.24
CA GLY A 95 9.90 -8.17 0.29
C GLY A 95 10.70 -9.48 0.34
N GLU A 96 11.92 -9.52 -0.18
CA GLU A 96 12.71 -10.76 -0.39
C GLU A 96 12.84 -11.63 0.88
N GLY A 97 13.13 -11.02 2.03
CA GLY A 97 13.23 -11.75 3.31
C GLY A 97 11.89 -12.28 3.85
N LEU A 98 10.79 -11.85 3.26
CA LEU A 98 9.41 -12.18 3.62
C LEU A 98 8.69 -12.98 2.53
N SER A 99 9.30 -13.21 1.37
CA SER A 99 8.74 -14.05 0.31
C SER A 99 8.49 -15.47 0.82
N ASP A 100 7.48 -16.12 0.26
CA ASP A 100 6.98 -17.45 0.61
C ASP A 100 6.53 -17.60 2.07
N LYS A 101 6.04 -16.52 2.68
CA LYS A 101 5.58 -16.49 4.07
C LYS A 101 4.25 -15.77 4.19
N TYR A 102 3.53 -16.11 5.26
CA TYR A 102 2.41 -15.28 5.68
C TYR A 102 2.93 -13.98 6.28
N VAL A 103 2.36 -12.86 5.86
CA VAL A 103 2.76 -11.53 6.29
C VAL A 103 1.55 -10.72 6.72
N LEU A 104 1.74 -9.84 7.70
CA LEU A 104 0.81 -8.75 7.98
C LEU A 104 1.17 -7.57 7.07
N ILE A 105 0.17 -7.06 6.37
CA ILE A 105 0.31 -5.94 5.44
C ILE A 105 -0.54 -4.78 5.93
N LYS A 106 0.00 -3.56 5.80
CA LYS A 106 -0.75 -2.31 5.86
C LYS A 106 -0.48 -1.51 4.60
N GLY A 107 -1.53 -1.05 3.93
CA GLY A 107 -1.43 -0.22 2.73
C GLY A 107 -2.79 0.30 2.28
N THR A 108 -2.84 0.82 1.06
CA THR A 108 -4.07 1.32 0.44
C THR A 108 -4.55 0.29 -0.58
N PHE A 109 -5.81 -0.15 -0.47
CA PHE A 109 -6.38 -1.07 -1.44
C PHE A 109 -6.90 -0.33 -2.68
N LYS A 110 -6.54 -0.82 -3.86
CA LYS A 110 -6.96 -0.31 -5.17
C LYS A 110 -7.71 -1.40 -5.92
N ALA A 111 -9.04 -1.28 -5.98
CA ALA A 111 -9.91 -2.22 -6.69
C ALA A 111 -9.80 -2.18 -8.24
N ASP A 112 -9.37 -1.05 -8.78
CA ASP A 112 -9.25 -0.74 -10.20
C ASP A 112 -7.88 -1.08 -10.79
N GLU A 113 -6.89 -1.29 -9.94
CA GLU A 113 -5.53 -1.69 -10.31
C GLU A 113 -5.34 -3.20 -10.11
N GLN A 114 -4.72 -3.87 -11.08
CA GLN A 114 -4.62 -5.35 -11.09
C GLN A 114 -3.20 -5.85 -11.45
N GLY A 115 -2.20 -4.97 -11.32
CA GLY A 115 -0.81 -5.23 -11.72
C GLY A 115 -0.60 -5.21 -13.24
N HIS A 116 0.65 -5.40 -13.67
CA HIS A 116 1.13 -5.21 -15.05
C HIS A 116 0.34 -5.95 -16.15
N PHE A 117 -0.38 -7.03 -15.81
CA PHE A 117 -1.11 -7.87 -16.75
C PHE A 117 -2.59 -8.06 -16.42
N GLY A 118 -3.14 -7.34 -15.45
CA GLY A 118 -4.55 -7.51 -15.05
C GLY A 118 -4.86 -8.90 -14.44
N LEU A 119 -3.84 -9.60 -13.94
CA LEU A 119 -3.97 -10.98 -13.48
C LEU A 119 -4.66 -11.05 -12.12
N PHE A 120 -4.44 -10.06 -11.27
CA PHE A 120 -4.88 -10.05 -9.87
C PHE A 120 -6.26 -9.42 -9.69
N SER A 121 -6.82 -9.52 -8.49
CA SER A 121 -8.17 -9.02 -8.17
C SER A 121 -8.16 -7.63 -7.50
N GLY A 122 -7.03 -6.93 -7.58
CA GLY A 122 -6.79 -5.63 -6.95
C GLY A 122 -5.30 -5.40 -6.75
N ALA A 123 -4.96 -4.25 -6.16
CA ALA A 123 -3.61 -3.91 -5.75
C ALA A 123 -3.56 -3.37 -4.31
N ILE A 124 -2.40 -3.56 -3.66
CA ILE A 124 -2.00 -2.80 -2.48
C ILE A 124 -0.88 -1.85 -2.87
N GLU A 125 -1.13 -0.56 -2.69
CA GLU A 125 -0.16 0.51 -2.90
C GLU A 125 0.20 1.21 -1.60
N GLY A 126 1.29 1.98 -1.63
CA GLY A 126 1.72 2.77 -0.49
C GLY A 126 1.89 1.92 0.75
N VAL A 127 2.57 0.77 0.63
CA VAL A 127 2.73 -0.19 1.72
C VAL A 127 3.44 0.47 2.91
N LEU A 128 2.76 0.57 4.05
CA LEU A 128 3.27 1.20 5.27
C LEU A 128 3.86 0.17 6.24
N ARG A 129 3.35 -1.06 6.23
CA ARG A 129 3.88 -2.17 7.05
C ARG A 129 3.87 -3.46 6.24
N LEU A 130 4.97 -4.20 6.34
CA LEU A 130 5.12 -5.54 5.80
C LEU A 130 5.99 -6.31 6.80
N GLU A 131 5.40 -7.30 7.46
CA GLU A 131 6.11 -8.06 8.50
C GLU A 131 5.68 -9.52 8.53
N LEU A 132 6.54 -10.38 9.05
CA LEU A 132 6.24 -11.80 9.22
C LEU A 132 5.04 -11.99 10.16
N HIS A 133 4.01 -12.68 9.68
CA HIS A 133 2.91 -13.15 10.50
C HIS A 133 3.23 -14.55 11.02
N LYS A 134 3.66 -14.62 12.28
CA LYS A 134 4.03 -15.89 12.93
C LYS A 134 2.81 -16.80 13.04
N ASN A 135 2.99 -18.07 12.67
CA ASN A 135 1.97 -19.09 12.87
C ASN A 135 1.88 -19.52 14.34
N ARG A 136 0.84 -20.28 14.67
CA ARG A 136 0.57 -20.79 16.02
C ARG A 136 1.79 -21.44 16.67
N LYS A 137 2.46 -22.35 15.96
CA LYS A 137 3.63 -23.09 16.46
C LYS A 137 4.81 -22.17 16.77
N GLN A 138 5.06 -21.17 15.91
CA GLN A 138 6.12 -20.18 16.11
C GLN A 138 5.85 -19.31 17.33
N LEU A 139 4.61 -18.83 17.49
CA LEU A 139 4.19 -18.03 18.65
C LEU A 139 4.33 -18.83 19.96
N GLU A 140 3.87 -20.08 19.98
CA GLU A 140 3.99 -20.96 21.15
C GLU A 140 5.45 -21.22 21.55
N ALA A 141 6.34 -21.41 20.57
CA ALA A 141 7.76 -21.59 20.83
C ALA A 141 8.41 -20.33 21.45
N GLU A 142 8.06 -19.15 20.96
CA GLU A 142 8.55 -17.86 21.48
C GLU A 142 8.05 -17.57 22.90
N LEU A 143 6.77 -17.83 23.17
CA LEU A 143 6.20 -17.68 24.52
C LEU A 143 6.89 -18.62 25.52
N LYS A 144 7.16 -19.86 25.13
CA LYS A 144 7.91 -20.82 25.96
C LYS A 144 9.36 -20.38 26.20
N ALA A 145 10.01 -19.77 25.21
CA ALA A 145 11.36 -19.25 25.34
C ALA A 145 11.44 -18.02 26.23
N SER A 146 10.39 -17.18 26.25
CA SER A 146 10.33 -15.96 27.05
C SER A 146 9.98 -16.19 28.53
N SER A 147 9.44 -17.37 28.85
CA SER A 147 9.12 -17.78 30.24
C SER A 147 10.25 -18.50 30.96
N LYS A 148 11.45 -18.57 30.35
CA LYS A 148 12.68 -19.14 30.94
C LYS A 148 13.68 -18.03 31.22
#